data_AF-A0A3B8PUH0-F1
#
_entry.id   AF-A0A3B8PUH0-F1
#
_cell.length_a   1.000
_cell.length_b   1.000
_cell.length_c   1.000
_cell.angle_alpha   90.00
_cell.angle_beta   90.00
_cell.angle_gamma   90.00
#
_symmetry.space_group_name_H-M   'P 1'
#
loop_
_entity.id
_entity.type
_entity.pdbx_description
1 polymer ?
#
loop_
_entity_poly.entity_id
_entity_poly.type
_entity_poly.pdbx_seq_one_letter_code
_entity_poly.pdbx_strand_id
1 'polypeptide(L)'
;MLTGFVERGLKPIPLPATRAEWDSRRGRIRDRVLQALGIEDRVPPRWPLKIRRLGVIEYERYRIEKFTYESHPGMAVPALLYVP
;
A
#
# COMPACT_ATOMS: atom_id res chain seq x y z
N MET A 1 -3.73 11.03 28.44
CA MET A 1 -3.93 9.68 29.03
C MET A 1 -4.78 8.79 28.08
N LEU A 2 -4.34 8.59 26.84
CA LEU A 2 -5.03 7.74 25.84
C LEU A 2 -4.20 6.50 25.48
N THR A 3 -2.87 6.60 25.52
CA THR A 3 -1.92 5.51 25.28
C THR A 3 -2.10 4.35 26.25
N GLY A 4 -2.20 4.63 27.55
CA GLY A 4 -2.35 3.58 28.56
C GLY A 4 -3.63 2.74 28.42
N PHE A 5 -4.72 3.26 27.84
CA PHE A 5 -5.92 2.47 27.57
C PHE A 5 -5.74 1.52 26.39
N VAL A 6 -5.16 2.01 25.29
CA VAL A 6 -4.88 1.21 24.10
C VAL A 6 -3.85 0.13 24.41
N GLU A 7 -2.75 0.48 25.07
CA GLU A 7 -1.65 -0.43 25.37
C GLU A 7 -2.05 -1.60 26.28
N ARG A 8 -2.97 -1.40 27.24
CA ARG A 8 -3.45 -2.47 28.12
C ARG A 8 -4.16 -3.61 27.39
N GLY A 9 -4.76 -3.33 26.23
CA GLY A 9 -5.48 -4.33 25.42
C GLY A 9 -4.63 -4.97 24.32
N LEU A 10 -3.44 -4.41 24.03
CA LEU A 10 -2.60 -4.89 22.94
C LEU A 10 -1.83 -6.14 23.39
N LYS A 11 -2.18 -7.28 22.79
CA LYS A 11 -1.35 -8.49 22.89
C LYS A 11 -0.17 -8.35 21.93
N PRO A 12 1.09 -8.39 22.43
CA PRO A 12 2.25 -8.31 21.56
C PRO A 12 2.21 -9.43 20.52
N ILE A 13 2.41 -9.07 19.26
CA ILE A 13 2.60 -10.06 18.21
C ILE A 13 4.03 -10.59 18.36
N PRO A 14 4.25 -11.89 18.58
CA PRO A 14 5.60 -12.43 18.73
C PRO A 14 6.39 -12.13 17.46
N LEU A 15 7.62 -11.61 17.61
CA LEU A 15 8.51 -11.35 16.49
C LEU A 15 9.24 -12.64 16.10
N PRO A 16 9.46 -12.90 14.80
CA PRO A 16 10.26 -14.05 14.38
C PRO A 16 11.71 -13.89 14.84
N ALA A 17 12.30 -14.93 15.43
CA ALA A 17 13.69 -14.93 15.90
C ALA A 17 14.69 -15.15 14.76
N THR A 18 14.24 -15.73 13.64
CA THR A 18 15.09 -16.03 12.48
C THR A 18 14.43 -15.63 11.17
N ARG A 19 15.25 -15.49 10.12
CA ARG A 19 14.78 -15.31 8.74
C ARG A 19 13.88 -16.47 8.29
N ALA A 20 14.28 -17.71 8.60
CA ALA A 20 13.51 -18.90 8.22
C ALA A 20 12.11 -18.88 8.85
N GLU A 21 12.01 -18.50 10.12
CA GLU A 21 10.73 -18.34 10.81
C GLU A 21 9.89 -17.23 10.17
N TRP A 22 10.49 -16.07 9.85
CA TRP A 22 9.81 -14.99 9.15
C TRP A 22 9.27 -15.44 7.78
N ASP A 23 10.08 -16.09 6.97
CA ASP A 23 9.70 -16.53 5.63
C ASP A 23 8.56 -17.56 5.69
N SER A 24 8.52 -18.41 6.73
CA SER A 24 7.40 -19.34 6.97
C SER A 24 6.08 -18.68 7.41
N ARG A 25 6.13 -17.41 7.87
CA ARG A 25 4.99 -16.73 8.50
C ARG A 25 4.47 -15.52 7.71
N ARG A 26 5.34 -14.83 6.98
CA ARG A 26 5.02 -13.56 6.29
C ARG A 26 3.81 -13.64 5.35
N GLY A 27 3.63 -14.77 4.67
CA GLY A 27 2.47 -15.02 3.80
C GLY A 27 1.17 -14.99 4.58
N ARG A 28 1.06 -15.80 5.64
CA ARG A 28 -0.14 -15.84 6.50
C ARG A 28 -0.46 -14.49 7.15
N ILE A 29 0.55 -13.72 7.55
CA ILE A 29 0.33 -12.37 8.07
C ILE A 29 -0.27 -11.47 6.99
N ARG A 30 0.31 -11.50 5.78
CA ARG A 30 -0.22 -10.73 4.63
C ARG A 30 -1.66 -11.10 4.35
N ASP A 31 -2.00 -12.39 4.29
CA ASP A 31 -3.35 -12.85 4.00
C ASP A 31 -4.36 -12.37 5.05
N ARG A 32 -4.01 -12.46 6.34
CA ARG A 32 -4.85 -11.94 7.43
C ARG A 32 -5.05 -10.44 7.37
N VAL A 33 -4.02 -9.68 6.98
CA VAL A 33 -4.14 -8.23 6.80
C VAL A 33 -5.07 -7.91 5.63
N LEU A 34 -4.92 -8.59 4.49
CA LEU A 34 -5.78 -8.39 3.33
C LEU A 34 -7.24 -8.75 3.64
N GLN A 35 -7.46 -9.85 4.36
CA GLN A 35 -8.79 -10.27 4.82
C GLN A 35 -9.41 -9.27 5.79
N ALA A 36 -8.64 -8.75 6.76
CA ALA A 36 -9.13 -7.75 7.70
C ALA A 36 -9.49 -6.42 7.01
N LEU A 37 -8.83 -6.11 5.89
CA LEU A 37 -9.12 -4.96 5.04
C LEU A 37 -10.25 -5.23 4.02
N GLY A 38 -10.68 -6.49 3.84
CA GLY A 38 -11.71 -6.88 2.86
C GLY A 38 -11.26 -6.70 1.41
N ILE A 39 -9.97 -6.89 1.11
CA ILE A 39 -9.37 -6.71 -0.22
C ILE A 39 -8.56 -7.92 -0.70
N GLU A 40 -8.70 -9.07 -0.04
CA GLU A 40 -7.99 -10.31 -0.37
C GLU A 40 -8.25 -10.81 -1.79
N ASP A 41 -9.44 -10.54 -2.35
CA ASP A 41 -9.81 -10.87 -3.73
C ASP A 41 -9.42 -9.76 -4.74
N ARG A 42 -8.90 -8.62 -4.25
CA ARG A 42 -8.54 -7.43 -5.05
C ARG A 42 -7.04 -7.18 -5.18
N VAL A 43 -6.20 -7.98 -4.52
CA VAL A 43 -4.75 -7.85 -4.55
C VAL A 43 -4.10 -9.17 -5.02
N PRO A 44 -3.46 -9.22 -6.21
CA PRO A 44 -3.27 -8.11 -7.14
C PRO A 44 -4.58 -7.71 -7.85
N PRO A 45 -4.66 -6.45 -8.34
CA PRO A 45 -5.79 -6.00 -9.16
C PRO A 45 -6.01 -6.92 -10.37
N ARG A 46 -7.28 -7.25 -10.65
CA ARG A 46 -7.69 -8.09 -11.79
C ARG A 46 -8.20 -7.29 -12.99
N TRP A 47 -8.05 -5.97 -12.95
CA TRP A 47 -8.45 -5.05 -14.02
C TRP A 47 -7.23 -4.39 -14.65
N PRO A 48 -7.32 -3.95 -15.93
CA PRO A 48 -6.26 -3.21 -16.57
C PRO A 48 -5.95 -1.91 -15.82
N LEU A 49 -4.67 -1.59 -15.70
CA LEU A 49 -4.23 -0.30 -15.18
C LEU A 49 -4.52 0.79 -16.22
N LYS A 50 -5.49 1.65 -15.95
CA LYS A 50 -5.76 2.83 -16.79
C LYS A 50 -5.04 4.03 -16.22
N ILE A 51 -4.16 4.63 -17.02
CA ILE A 51 -3.43 5.85 -16.68
C ILE A 51 -3.79 6.93 -17.69
N ARG A 52 -4.04 8.15 -17.20
CA ARG A 52 -4.19 9.35 -18.01
C ARG A 52 -3.15 10.38 -17.58
N ARG A 53 -2.21 10.68 -18.47
CA ARG A 53 -1.22 11.74 -18.26
C ARG A 53 -1.89 13.10 -18.39
N LEU A 54 -1.55 14.03 -17.50
CA LEU A 54 -2.14 15.37 -17.42
C LEU A 54 -1.12 16.49 -17.74
N GLY A 55 0.17 16.18 -17.73
CA GLY A 55 1.23 17.11 -18.09
C GLY A 55 2.46 16.98 -17.21
N VAL A 56 3.46 17.79 -17.49
CA VAL A 56 4.75 17.79 -16.80
C VAL A 56 5.06 19.19 -16.31
N ILE A 57 5.66 19.31 -15.13
CA ILE A 57 6.29 20.55 -14.64
C ILE A 57 7.80 20.30 -14.63
N GLU A 58 8.54 21.14 -15.34
CA GLU A 58 10.00 21.04 -15.43
C GLU A 58 10.66 21.89 -14.33
N TYR A 59 11.64 21.29 -13.63
CA TYR A 59 12.59 21.98 -12.76
C TYR A 59 14.02 21.67 -13.23
N GLU A 60 14.99 22.43 -12.74
CA GLU A 60 16.40 22.29 -13.16
C GLU A 60 16.99 20.88 -12.91
N ARG A 61 16.52 20.17 -11.88
CA ARG A 61 17.11 18.90 -11.39
C ARG A 61 16.15 17.73 -11.32
N TYR A 62 14.89 17.95 -11.70
CA TYR A 62 13.84 16.93 -11.69
C TYR A 62 12.64 17.45 -12.47
N ARG A 63 11.73 16.55 -12.83
CA ARG A 63 10.41 16.90 -13.36
C ARG A 63 9.30 16.26 -12.56
N ILE A 64 8.13 16.89 -12.55
CA ILE A 64 6.92 16.35 -11.93
C ILE A 64 5.96 15.91 -13.03
N GLU A 65 5.76 14.60 -13.17
CA GLU A 65 4.73 14.04 -14.05
C GLU A 65 3.39 13.98 -13.33
N LYS A 66 2.39 14.68 -13.87
CA LYS A 66 1.01 14.68 -13.36
C LYS A 66 0.21 13.63 -14.11
N PHE A 67 -0.50 12.76 -13.39
CA PHE A 67 -1.39 11.78 -14.01
C PHE A 67 -2.53 11.39 -13.07
N THR A 68 -3.55 10.75 -13.63
CA THR A 68 -4.51 9.96 -12.86
C THR A 68 -4.36 8.49 -13.21
N TYR A 69 -4.56 7.59 -12.25
CA TYR A 69 -4.72 6.16 -12.52
C TYR A 69 -6.01 5.62 -11.90
N GLU A 70 -6.57 4.55 -12.45
CA GLU A 70 -7.72 3.88 -11.83
C GLU A 70 -7.26 2.89 -10.75
N SER A 71 -7.54 3.19 -9.48
CA SER A 71 -7.28 2.26 -8.37
C SER A 71 -8.31 1.14 -8.29
N HIS A 72 -9.51 1.39 -8.80
CA HIS A 72 -10.60 0.45 -9.04
C HIS A 72 -11.34 0.93 -10.31
N PRO A 73 -12.03 0.08 -11.08
CA PRO A 73 -12.73 0.51 -12.29
C PRO A 73 -13.63 1.73 -12.05
N GLY A 74 -13.37 2.81 -12.79
CA GLY A 74 -14.09 4.08 -12.65
C GLY A 74 -13.65 4.98 -11.48
N MET A 75 -12.73 4.55 -10.62
CA MET A 75 -12.19 5.34 -9.51
C MET A 75 -10.83 5.94 -9.86
N ALA A 76 -10.82 7.17 -10.39
CA ALA A 76 -9.60 7.88 -10.73
C ALA A 76 -8.92 8.49 -9.50
N VAL A 77 -7.65 8.13 -9.29
CA VAL A 77 -6.77 8.68 -8.25
C VAL A 77 -5.73 9.60 -8.91
N PRO A 78 -5.68 10.90 -8.55
CA PRO A 78 -4.62 11.80 -9.00
C PRO A 78 -3.30 11.50 -8.30
N ALA A 79 -2.20 11.60 -9.04
CA ALA A 79 -0.86 11.35 -8.54
C ALA A 79 0.18 12.30 -9.19
N LEU A 80 1.26 12.51 -8.45
CA LEU A 80 2.46 13.23 -8.89
C LEU A 80 3.65 12.28 -8.79
N LEU A 81 4.37 12.08 -9.89
CA LEU A 81 5.62 11.34 -9.92
C LEU A 81 6.79 12.31 -10.09
N TYR A 82 7.68 12.32 -9.10
CA TYR A 82 8.91 13.09 -9.13
C TYR A 82 10.00 12.23 -9.79
N VAL A 83 10.49 12.67 -10.94
CA VAL A 83 11.51 11.97 -11.73
C VAL A 83 12.79 12.81 -11.71
N PRO A 84 13.92 12.28 -11.24
CA PRO A 84 15.22 12.96 -11.29
C PRO A 84 15.62 13.35 -12.71
#